data_AF-A0A969NB82-F1
#
_entry.id   AF-A0A969NB82-F1
#
_cell.length_a   1.000
_cell.length_b   1.000
_cell.length_c   1.000
_cell.angle_alpha   90.00
_cell.angle_beta   90.00
_cell.angle_gamma   90.00
#
_symmetry.space_group_name_H-M   'P 1'
#
loop_
_entity.id
_entity.type
_entity.pdbx_description
1 polymer ?
#
loop_
_entity_poly.entity_id
_entity_poly.type
_entity_poly.pdbx_seq_one_letter_code
_entity_poly.pdbx_strand_id
1 'polypeptide(L)'
;LPSTLGDYVPRILTGHWHKLLNYRDQVLADGQTESLHQLRVTVRRLRAGLDLFGLALEIPKQGRSKKLQRLGSALGEQRDLDVMMKTLAEIYRPQVPDGEQIWIDHLTRDLGKHYPKARRHSHKLLQSKGFDKIYLTWQAWIDAPTYSPKESYPLAQSLPLLLLPALRDVLLHPGWHLELPPCQDPEFVNSVEPLHTLRKALKRLRYQLEECRSFYPASLKTWIQDLKDLQDHLGQINDDQVMRTQLADLLPHDVTLLQVETLGTLLREEAIALGSKPEATTKIPNFSPLPLSTAIGSLAQCPGLAQCGLTAHQPVAIDR
;
A
#
# COMPACT_ATOMS: atom_id res chain seq x y z
N LEU A 1 -16.52 9.58 -23.09
CA LEU A 1 -15.58 9.45 -21.94
C LEU A 1 -15.95 10.54 -20.93
N PRO A 2 -15.79 10.32 -19.62
CA PRO A 2 -16.09 11.36 -18.62
C PRO A 2 -15.24 12.61 -18.88
N SER A 3 -15.88 13.77 -18.85
CA SER A 3 -15.27 15.07 -19.19
C SER A 3 -14.76 15.82 -17.96
N THR A 4 -15.45 15.66 -16.83
CA THR A 4 -15.19 16.40 -15.59
C THR A 4 -14.87 15.46 -14.42
N LEU A 5 -14.39 16.01 -13.31
CA LEU A 5 -14.22 15.24 -12.07
C LEU A 5 -15.58 14.72 -11.57
N GLY A 6 -16.65 15.51 -11.67
CA GLY A 6 -17.99 15.14 -11.25
C GLY A 6 -18.56 13.92 -11.98
N ASP A 7 -18.22 13.76 -13.26
CA ASP A 7 -18.66 12.61 -14.07
C ASP A 7 -17.92 11.31 -13.72
N TYR A 8 -16.64 11.43 -13.36
CA TYR A 8 -15.73 10.30 -13.22
C TYR A 8 -15.73 9.72 -11.81
N VAL A 9 -15.58 10.58 -10.81
CA VAL A 9 -15.25 10.20 -9.45
C VAL A 9 -16.33 9.32 -8.79
N PRO A 10 -17.64 9.64 -8.90
CA PRO A 10 -18.68 8.79 -8.34
C PRO A 10 -18.68 7.37 -8.93
N ARG A 11 -18.38 7.23 -10.23
CA ARG A 11 -18.36 5.91 -10.90
C ARG A 11 -17.28 5.01 -10.30
N ILE A 12 -16.09 5.55 -10.08
CA ILE A 12 -14.99 4.83 -9.44
C ILE A 12 -15.32 4.46 -8.00
N LEU A 13 -15.76 5.43 -7.20
CA LEU A 13 -16.00 5.20 -5.78
C LEU A 13 -17.16 4.20 -5.56
N THR A 14 -18.19 4.27 -6.41
CA THR A 14 -19.30 3.30 -6.43
C THR A 14 -18.79 1.90 -6.77
N GLY A 15 -17.91 1.76 -7.76
CA GLY A 15 -17.31 0.48 -8.12
C GLY A 15 -16.52 -0.16 -6.96
N HIS A 16 -15.72 0.64 -6.25
CA HIS A 16 -15.00 0.16 -5.06
C HIS A 16 -15.94 -0.15 -3.89
N TRP A 17 -16.99 0.65 -3.70
CA TRP A 17 -17.98 0.42 -2.66
C TRP A 17 -18.71 -0.90 -2.84
N HIS A 18 -19.20 -1.20 -4.05
CA HIS A 18 -19.86 -2.48 -4.32
C HIS A 18 -18.90 -3.67 -4.10
N LYS A 19 -17.63 -3.55 -4.50
CA LYS A 19 -16.62 -4.59 -4.22
C LYS A 19 -16.41 -4.78 -2.72
N LEU A 20 -16.38 -3.68 -1.95
CA LEU A 20 -16.23 -3.73 -0.50
C LEU A 20 -17.38 -4.51 0.13
N LEU A 21 -18.62 -4.25 -0.27
CA LEU A 21 -19.79 -4.98 0.23
C LEU A 21 -19.74 -6.46 -0.14
N ASN A 22 -19.42 -6.78 -1.40
CA ASN A 22 -19.28 -8.17 -1.83
C ASN A 22 -18.22 -8.92 -1.01
N TYR A 23 -17.02 -8.35 -0.81
CA TYR A 23 -15.98 -9.00 0.00
C TYR A 23 -16.34 -9.04 1.48
N ARG A 24 -17.08 -8.06 2.00
CA ARG A 24 -17.62 -8.12 3.37
C ARG A 24 -18.52 -9.34 3.52
N ASP A 25 -19.44 -9.56 2.60
CA ASP A 25 -20.40 -10.65 2.69
C ASP A 25 -19.68 -12.02 2.59
N GLN A 26 -18.65 -12.12 1.75
CA GLN A 26 -17.78 -13.30 1.67
C GLN A 26 -16.99 -13.53 2.98
N VAL A 27 -16.47 -12.48 3.62
CA VAL A 27 -15.81 -12.60 4.93
C VAL A 27 -16.79 -13.11 5.99
N LEU A 28 -18.03 -12.62 5.96
CA LEU A 28 -19.07 -13.04 6.91
C LEU A 28 -19.58 -14.46 6.66
N ALA A 29 -19.66 -14.90 5.41
CA ALA A 29 -20.13 -16.23 5.02
C ALA A 29 -19.07 -17.32 5.22
N ASP A 30 -17.92 -17.19 4.58
CA ASP A 30 -16.98 -18.30 4.42
C ASP A 30 -15.76 -18.17 5.36
N GLY A 31 -15.51 -16.96 5.88
CA GLY A 31 -14.37 -16.67 6.76
C GLY A 31 -12.99 -16.96 6.17
N GLN A 32 -12.90 -17.11 4.84
CA GLN A 32 -11.65 -17.38 4.14
C GLN A 32 -10.69 -16.18 4.20
N THR A 33 -9.40 -16.48 4.25
CA THR A 33 -8.31 -15.51 4.40
C THR A 33 -8.23 -14.54 3.21
N GLU A 34 -8.48 -15.02 2.00
CA GLU A 34 -8.41 -14.22 0.78
C GLU A 34 -9.51 -13.15 0.72
N SER A 35 -10.73 -13.47 1.17
CA SER A 35 -11.84 -12.51 1.20
C SER A 35 -11.53 -11.33 2.11
N LEU A 36 -10.89 -11.56 3.27
CA LEU A 36 -10.44 -10.48 4.16
C LEU A 36 -9.32 -9.65 3.52
N HIS A 37 -8.37 -10.31 2.84
CA HIS A 37 -7.32 -9.63 2.11
C HIS A 37 -7.91 -8.67 1.05
N GLN A 38 -8.82 -9.16 0.22
CA GLN A 38 -9.47 -8.38 -0.83
C GLN A 38 -10.35 -7.26 -0.25
N LEU A 39 -11.04 -7.50 0.86
CA LEU A 39 -11.77 -6.46 1.59
C LEU A 39 -10.83 -5.32 2.01
N ARG A 40 -9.68 -5.64 2.64
CA ARG A 40 -8.67 -4.65 3.05
C ARG A 40 -8.08 -3.91 1.85
N VAL A 41 -7.79 -4.61 0.73
CA VAL A 41 -7.33 -3.98 -0.51
C VAL A 41 -8.37 -2.99 -1.04
N THR A 42 -9.63 -3.38 -1.07
CA THR A 42 -10.73 -2.53 -1.56
C THR A 42 -10.93 -1.30 -0.68
N VAL A 43 -10.86 -1.44 0.66
CA VAL A 43 -10.89 -0.29 1.59
C VAL A 43 -9.73 0.68 1.30
N ARG A 44 -8.52 0.17 0.99
CA ARG A 44 -7.37 1.01 0.64
C ARG A 44 -7.58 1.75 -0.69
N ARG A 45 -8.15 1.09 -1.70
CA ARG A 45 -8.47 1.73 -3.00
C ARG A 45 -9.54 2.79 -2.88
N LEU A 46 -10.63 2.50 -2.16
CA LEU A 46 -11.68 3.48 -1.88
C LEU A 46 -11.10 4.73 -1.17
N ARG A 47 -10.18 4.53 -0.22
CA ARG A 47 -9.45 5.64 0.40
C ARG A 47 -8.54 6.39 -0.55
N ALA A 48 -7.78 5.68 -1.39
CA ALA A 48 -6.90 6.32 -2.37
C ALA A 48 -7.69 7.20 -3.35
N GLY A 49 -8.87 6.73 -3.81
CA GLY A 49 -9.79 7.52 -4.60
C GLY A 49 -10.29 8.76 -3.87
N LEU A 50 -10.69 8.65 -2.60
CA LEU A 50 -11.07 9.80 -1.78
C LEU A 50 -9.93 10.79 -1.54
N ASP A 51 -8.74 10.28 -1.27
CA ASP A 51 -7.56 11.11 -1.00
C ASP A 51 -7.11 11.84 -2.27
N LEU A 52 -7.33 11.24 -3.45
CA LEU A 52 -7.01 11.82 -4.75
C LEU A 52 -8.07 12.83 -5.22
N PHE A 53 -9.35 12.46 -5.15
CA PHE A 53 -10.45 13.23 -5.73
C PHE A 53 -11.23 14.06 -4.72
N GLY A 54 -10.86 14.01 -3.43
CA GLY A 54 -11.62 14.63 -2.34
C GLY A 54 -11.84 16.14 -2.49
N LEU A 55 -11.05 16.84 -3.32
CA LEU A 55 -11.27 18.25 -3.58
C LEU A 55 -12.56 18.54 -4.36
N ALA A 56 -13.07 17.56 -5.13
CA ALA A 56 -14.28 17.67 -5.95
C ALA A 56 -15.53 17.14 -5.24
N LEU A 57 -15.38 16.59 -4.03
CA LEU A 57 -16.44 15.86 -3.34
C LEU A 57 -16.80 16.52 -2.01
N GLU A 58 -18.08 16.52 -1.68
CA GLU A 58 -18.54 16.82 -0.33
C GLU A 58 -18.93 15.52 0.38
N ILE A 59 -17.99 14.96 1.14
CA ILE A 59 -18.19 13.67 1.82
C ILE A 59 -18.63 13.88 3.29
N PRO A 60 -19.77 13.32 3.72
CA PRO A 60 -20.22 13.39 5.11
C PRO A 60 -19.20 12.76 6.07
N LYS A 61 -19.24 13.16 7.35
CA LYS A 61 -18.24 12.78 8.37
C LYS A 61 -17.96 11.28 8.46
N GLN A 62 -18.96 10.42 8.28
CA GLN A 62 -18.78 8.96 8.36
C GLN A 62 -18.24 8.34 7.06
N GLY A 63 -18.35 9.04 5.92
CA GLY A 63 -17.80 8.61 4.63
C GLY A 63 -16.33 8.98 4.43
N ARG A 64 -15.76 9.86 5.26
CA ARG A 64 -14.39 10.38 5.08
C ARG A 64 -13.32 9.28 5.13
N SER A 65 -12.21 9.49 4.41
CA SER A 65 -11.05 8.57 4.35
C SER A 65 -10.55 8.11 5.73
N LYS A 66 -10.56 8.98 6.75
CA LYS A 66 -10.17 8.63 8.14
C LYS A 66 -11.06 7.54 8.78
N LYS A 67 -12.33 7.44 8.40
CA LYS A 67 -13.24 6.40 8.91
C LYS A 67 -12.95 5.05 8.27
N LEU A 68 -12.75 5.04 6.96
CA LEU A 68 -12.28 3.88 6.22
C LEU A 68 -10.88 3.43 6.68
N GLN A 69 -10.00 4.35 7.06
CA GLN A 69 -8.70 4.02 7.65
C GLN A 69 -8.86 3.19 8.91
N ARG A 70 -9.71 3.66 9.84
CA ARG A 70 -9.97 2.95 11.10
C ARG A 70 -10.56 1.57 10.87
N LEU A 71 -11.50 1.44 9.92
CA LEU A 71 -12.02 0.15 9.50
C LEU A 71 -10.90 -0.77 9.00
N GLY A 72 -10.08 -0.31 8.04
CA GLY A 72 -8.99 -1.11 7.49
C GLY A 72 -7.88 -1.46 8.49
N SER A 73 -7.64 -0.61 9.49
CA SER A 73 -6.70 -0.87 10.58
C SER A 73 -7.25 -1.90 11.57
N ALA A 74 -8.53 -1.83 11.92
CA ALA A 74 -9.15 -2.79 12.85
C ALA A 74 -9.32 -4.18 12.23
N LEU A 75 -9.41 -4.28 10.91
CA LEU A 75 -9.30 -5.55 10.16
C LEU A 75 -7.85 -6.04 10.01
N GLY A 76 -6.88 -5.29 10.54
CA GLY A 76 -5.45 -5.53 10.39
C GLY A 76 -4.98 -6.80 11.07
N GLU A 77 -5.27 -6.92 12.36
CA GLU A 77 -4.79 -7.98 13.24
C GLU A 77 -5.00 -9.39 12.68
N GLN A 78 -6.22 -9.71 12.22
CA GLN A 78 -6.50 -11.03 11.65
C GLN A 78 -5.65 -11.31 10.41
N ARG A 79 -5.53 -10.32 9.51
CA ARG A 79 -4.76 -10.50 8.27
C ARG A 79 -3.26 -10.53 8.54
N ASP A 80 -2.77 -9.85 9.56
CA ASP A 80 -1.37 -9.89 9.93
C ASP A 80 -1.02 -11.29 10.47
N LEU A 81 -1.90 -11.89 11.29
CA LEU A 81 -1.80 -13.32 11.69
C LEU A 81 -1.87 -14.26 10.48
N ASP A 82 -2.78 -14.03 9.51
CA ASP A 82 -2.85 -14.83 8.28
C ASP A 82 -1.52 -14.83 7.50
N VAL A 83 -0.88 -13.65 7.37
CA VAL A 83 0.42 -13.54 6.69
C VAL A 83 1.47 -14.29 7.49
N MET A 84 1.60 -14.02 8.78
CA MET A 84 2.65 -14.62 9.61
C MET A 84 2.58 -16.14 9.63
N MET A 85 1.41 -16.70 9.90
CA MET A 85 1.23 -18.17 9.95
C MET A 85 1.56 -18.81 8.61
N LYS A 86 1.15 -18.18 7.50
CA LYS A 86 1.47 -18.65 6.14
C LYS A 86 2.97 -18.57 5.87
N THR A 87 3.60 -17.44 6.16
CA THR A 87 5.05 -17.23 5.96
C THR A 87 5.87 -18.22 6.77
N LEU A 88 5.52 -18.45 8.05
CA LEU A 88 6.19 -19.44 8.88
C LEU A 88 6.08 -20.85 8.30
N ALA A 89 4.88 -21.27 7.89
CA ALA A 89 4.64 -22.61 7.39
C ALA A 89 5.21 -22.86 5.99
N GLU A 90 5.12 -21.90 5.07
CA GLU A 90 5.47 -22.08 3.66
C GLU A 90 6.87 -21.59 3.30
N ILE A 91 7.38 -20.55 4.00
CA ILE A 91 8.67 -19.94 3.68
C ILE A 91 9.74 -20.42 4.65
N TYR A 92 9.56 -20.24 5.97
CA TYR A 92 10.63 -20.56 6.93
C TYR A 92 10.73 -22.04 7.26
N ARG A 93 9.60 -22.75 7.44
CA ARG A 93 9.59 -24.16 7.82
C ARG A 93 10.40 -25.07 6.87
N PRO A 94 10.29 -24.96 5.54
CA PRO A 94 11.06 -25.80 4.62
C PRO A 94 12.57 -25.49 4.57
N GLN A 95 12.97 -24.31 5.07
CA GLN A 95 14.35 -23.84 5.02
C GLN A 95 15.16 -24.21 6.26
N VAL A 96 14.52 -24.71 7.33
CA VAL A 96 15.18 -25.12 8.58
C VAL A 96 15.29 -26.64 8.72
N PRO A 97 16.32 -27.16 9.44
CA PRO A 97 16.45 -28.58 9.75
C PRO A 97 15.25 -29.12 10.55
N ASP A 98 15.02 -30.43 10.51
CA ASP A 98 13.88 -31.08 11.18
C ASP A 98 13.81 -30.78 12.69
N GLY A 99 14.96 -30.67 13.36
CA GLY A 99 15.03 -30.29 14.77
C GLY A 99 14.52 -28.87 15.07
N GLU A 100 14.61 -27.96 14.11
CA GLU A 100 14.12 -26.58 14.22
C GLU A 100 12.68 -26.42 13.71
N GLN A 101 12.19 -27.32 12.84
CA GLN A 101 10.79 -27.30 12.38
C GLN A 101 9.80 -27.40 13.55
N ILE A 102 10.15 -28.14 14.61
CA ILE A 102 9.34 -28.28 15.81
C ILE A 102 9.07 -26.91 16.47
N TRP A 103 10.06 -26.00 16.46
CA TRP A 103 9.91 -24.65 16.98
C TRP A 103 8.97 -23.80 16.14
N ILE A 104 9.09 -23.88 14.81
CA ILE A 104 8.17 -23.20 13.89
C ILE A 104 6.74 -23.72 14.05
N ASP A 105 6.57 -25.03 14.22
CA ASP A 105 5.28 -25.65 14.46
C ASP A 105 4.68 -25.21 15.81
N HIS A 106 5.50 -25.05 16.85
CA HIS A 106 5.08 -24.51 18.15
C HIS A 106 4.62 -23.05 18.04
N LEU A 107 5.43 -22.20 17.42
CA LEU A 107 5.10 -20.79 17.20
C LEU A 107 3.83 -20.62 16.36
N THR A 108 3.71 -21.38 15.27
CA THR A 108 2.52 -21.36 14.40
C THR A 108 1.27 -21.77 15.20
N ARG A 109 1.40 -22.76 16.10
CA ARG A 109 0.32 -23.17 17.01
C ARG A 109 -0.03 -22.06 17.99
N ASP A 110 0.94 -21.36 18.56
CA ASP A 110 0.71 -20.25 19.50
C ASP A 110 0.02 -19.07 18.82
N LEU A 111 0.48 -18.64 17.65
CA LEU A 111 -0.20 -17.64 16.82
C LEU A 111 -1.64 -18.08 16.49
N GLY A 112 -1.82 -19.37 16.19
CA GLY A 112 -3.13 -19.99 15.96
C GLY A 112 -4.09 -19.85 17.15
N LYS A 113 -3.61 -19.71 18.40
CA LYS A 113 -4.47 -19.46 19.58
C LYS A 113 -5.07 -18.05 19.56
N HIS A 114 -4.37 -17.08 18.97
CA HIS A 114 -4.85 -15.69 18.85
C HIS A 114 -5.82 -15.50 17.69
N TYR A 115 -5.73 -16.34 16.66
CA TYR A 115 -6.51 -16.22 15.43
C TYR A 115 -8.04 -16.21 15.64
N PRO A 116 -8.67 -17.11 16.43
CA PRO A 116 -10.12 -17.08 16.65
C PRO A 116 -10.62 -15.76 17.25
N LYS A 117 -9.82 -15.13 18.14
CA LYS A 117 -10.16 -13.85 18.76
C LYS A 117 -10.12 -12.73 17.73
N ALA A 118 -9.05 -12.66 16.93
CA ALA A 118 -8.90 -11.67 15.87
C ALA A 118 -10.00 -11.82 14.81
N ARG A 119 -10.32 -13.05 14.39
CA ARG A 119 -11.43 -13.33 13.47
C ARG A 119 -12.77 -12.88 14.04
N ARG A 120 -13.07 -13.22 15.30
CA ARG A 120 -14.31 -12.79 15.96
C ARG A 120 -14.39 -11.26 16.05
N HIS A 121 -13.27 -10.58 16.27
CA HIS A 121 -13.22 -9.11 16.24
C HIS A 121 -13.60 -8.56 14.86
N SER A 122 -12.97 -9.05 13.78
CA SER A 122 -13.30 -8.65 12.40
C SER A 122 -14.78 -8.87 12.07
N HIS A 123 -15.34 -10.05 12.36
CA HIS A 123 -16.75 -10.35 12.12
C HIS A 123 -17.67 -9.38 12.89
N LYS A 124 -17.44 -9.21 14.19
CA LYS A 124 -18.23 -8.29 15.01
C LYS A 124 -18.14 -6.85 14.52
N LEU A 125 -16.96 -6.41 14.06
CA LEU A 125 -16.77 -5.08 13.51
C LEU A 125 -17.61 -4.87 12.25
N LEU A 126 -17.60 -5.83 11.31
CA LEU A 126 -18.34 -5.77 10.05
C LEU A 126 -19.86 -5.87 10.21
N GLN A 127 -20.33 -6.37 11.36
CA GLN A 127 -21.74 -6.42 11.77
C GLN A 127 -22.10 -5.32 12.79
N SER A 128 -21.18 -4.42 13.11
CA SER A 128 -21.40 -3.42 14.16
C SER A 128 -22.25 -2.25 13.66
N LYS A 129 -22.95 -1.60 14.58
CA LYS A 129 -23.60 -0.29 14.34
C LYS A 129 -22.62 0.77 13.81
N GLY A 130 -21.31 0.61 14.10
CA GLY A 130 -20.27 1.48 13.57
C GLY A 130 -20.09 1.31 12.07
N PHE A 131 -20.12 0.06 11.59
CA PHE A 131 -20.11 -0.25 10.16
C PHE A 131 -21.42 0.18 9.49
N ASP A 132 -22.59 -0.07 10.11
CA ASP A 132 -23.88 0.33 9.54
C ASP A 132 -23.96 1.83 9.28
N LYS A 133 -23.37 2.65 10.16
CA LYS A 133 -23.26 4.11 9.93
C LYS A 133 -22.40 4.46 8.72
N ILE A 134 -21.31 3.73 8.49
CA ILE A 134 -20.48 3.88 7.29
C ILE A 134 -21.31 3.46 6.07
N TYR A 135 -21.98 2.31 6.13
CA TYR A 135 -22.83 1.78 5.08
C TYR A 135 -23.91 2.78 4.66
N LEU A 136 -24.76 3.22 5.59
CA LEU A 136 -25.85 4.14 5.30
C LEU A 136 -25.35 5.47 4.72
N THR A 137 -24.21 5.97 5.22
CA THR A 137 -23.63 7.22 4.72
C THR A 137 -23.13 7.08 3.28
N TRP A 138 -22.44 5.98 2.97
CA TRP A 138 -21.94 5.72 1.63
C TRP A 138 -23.05 5.39 0.65
N GLN A 139 -24.05 4.62 1.07
CA GLN A 139 -25.20 4.31 0.24
C GLN A 139 -25.95 5.59 -0.13
N ALA A 140 -26.29 6.42 0.85
CA ALA A 140 -26.95 7.70 0.61
C ALA A 140 -26.14 8.63 -0.32
N TRP A 141 -24.81 8.68 -0.15
CA TRP A 141 -23.96 9.49 -1.03
C TRP A 141 -23.84 8.89 -2.44
N ILE A 142 -23.85 7.57 -2.61
CA ILE A 142 -23.84 6.95 -3.93
C ILE A 142 -25.16 7.18 -4.66
N ASP A 143 -26.27 7.11 -3.94
CA ASP A 143 -27.61 7.34 -4.48
C ASP A 143 -27.81 8.81 -4.88
N ALA A 144 -27.21 9.75 -4.13
CA ALA A 144 -27.23 11.18 -4.42
C ALA A 144 -25.86 11.84 -4.10
N PRO A 145 -24.89 11.79 -5.04
CA PRO A 145 -23.57 12.35 -4.82
C PRO A 145 -23.60 13.86 -4.62
N THR A 146 -22.93 14.32 -3.57
CA THR A 146 -22.72 15.74 -3.28
C THR A 146 -21.31 16.15 -3.65
N TYR A 147 -21.21 17.31 -4.30
CA TYR A 147 -20.01 17.80 -4.95
C TYR A 147 -19.61 19.16 -4.41
N SER A 148 -18.32 19.46 -4.48
CA SER A 148 -17.84 20.84 -4.33
C SER A 148 -17.80 21.51 -5.72
N PRO A 149 -17.70 22.84 -5.82
CA PRO A 149 -17.60 23.56 -7.10
C PRO A 149 -16.40 23.19 -8.01
N LYS A 150 -15.50 22.31 -7.53
CA LYS A 150 -14.36 21.80 -8.32
C LYS A 150 -14.72 20.55 -9.11
N GLU A 151 -15.92 20.00 -8.93
CA GLU A 151 -16.47 18.91 -9.73
C GLU A 151 -16.49 19.22 -11.23
N SER A 152 -16.71 20.49 -11.57
CA SER A 152 -16.78 21.02 -12.92
C SER A 152 -15.41 21.10 -13.61
N TYR A 153 -14.31 20.86 -12.87
CA TYR A 153 -12.97 20.97 -13.44
C TYR A 153 -12.73 19.89 -14.51
N PRO A 154 -12.10 20.24 -15.64
CA PRO A 154 -11.79 19.29 -16.71
C PRO A 154 -10.92 18.15 -16.19
N LEU A 155 -11.37 16.92 -16.40
CA LEU A 155 -10.71 15.73 -15.89
C LEU A 155 -9.27 15.63 -16.41
N ALA A 156 -9.08 15.77 -17.73
CA ALA A 156 -7.78 15.64 -18.38
C ALA A 156 -6.73 16.65 -17.87
N GLN A 157 -7.14 17.87 -17.52
CA GLN A 157 -6.24 18.88 -16.96
C GLN A 157 -6.01 18.68 -15.45
N SER A 158 -6.99 18.13 -14.75
CA SER A 158 -6.94 17.92 -13.30
C SER A 158 -6.06 16.73 -12.91
N LEU A 159 -6.12 15.61 -13.65
CA LEU A 159 -5.43 14.37 -13.27
C LEU A 159 -3.92 14.54 -13.03
N PRO A 160 -3.13 15.18 -13.93
CA PRO A 160 -1.72 15.41 -13.68
C PRO A 160 -1.48 16.18 -12.38
N LEU A 161 -2.24 17.25 -12.15
CA LEU A 161 -2.12 18.11 -10.97
C LEU A 161 -2.47 17.40 -9.67
N LEU A 162 -3.48 16.52 -9.72
CA LEU A 162 -3.90 15.70 -8.59
C LEU A 162 -2.85 14.65 -8.19
N LEU A 163 -2.09 14.13 -9.16
CA LEU A 163 -1.05 13.12 -8.95
C LEU A 163 0.29 13.72 -8.49
N LEU A 164 0.55 15.00 -8.81
CA LEU A 164 1.82 15.67 -8.50
C LEU A 164 2.28 15.52 -7.04
N PRO A 165 1.41 15.69 -6.01
CA PRO A 165 1.86 15.56 -4.63
C PRO A 165 2.42 14.17 -4.31
N ALA A 166 1.74 13.10 -4.72
CA ALA A 166 2.22 11.74 -4.46
C ALA A 166 3.46 11.41 -5.28
N LEU A 167 3.55 11.91 -6.51
CA LEU A 167 4.75 11.76 -7.34
C LEU A 167 5.95 12.45 -6.69
N ARG A 168 5.79 13.70 -6.25
CA ARG A 168 6.82 14.44 -5.52
C ARG A 168 7.27 13.70 -4.25
N ASP A 169 6.31 13.23 -3.45
CA ASP A 169 6.60 12.54 -2.19
C ASP A 169 7.41 11.25 -2.42
N VAL A 170 7.23 10.58 -3.56
CA VAL A 170 8.06 9.42 -3.95
C VAL A 170 9.42 9.86 -4.50
N LEU A 171 9.46 10.79 -5.46
CA LEU A 171 10.72 11.18 -6.14
C LEU A 171 11.73 11.82 -5.20
N LEU A 172 11.26 12.59 -4.21
CA LEU A 172 12.11 13.32 -3.26
C LEU A 172 12.28 12.58 -1.93
N HIS A 173 11.89 11.30 -1.87
CA HIS A 173 11.89 10.58 -0.61
C HIS A 173 13.32 10.29 -0.12
N PRO A 174 13.68 10.59 1.15
CA PRO A 174 15.04 10.36 1.65
C PRO A 174 15.44 8.88 1.69
N GLY A 175 14.46 7.97 1.74
CA GLY A 175 14.67 6.52 1.71
C GLY A 175 15.41 5.99 0.46
N TRP A 176 15.52 6.78 -0.62
CA TRP A 176 16.35 6.42 -1.79
C TRP A 176 17.85 6.54 -1.55
N HIS A 177 18.25 7.36 -0.58
CA HIS A 177 19.65 7.65 -0.27
C HIS A 177 20.09 6.98 1.03
N LEU A 178 19.32 6.00 1.51
CA LEU A 178 19.59 5.35 2.76
C LEU A 178 20.75 4.36 2.62
N GLU A 179 21.81 4.61 3.37
CA GLU A 179 22.85 3.64 3.64
C GLU A 179 22.46 2.87 4.91
N LEU A 180 22.28 1.56 4.78
CA LEU A 180 21.93 0.71 5.91
C LEU A 180 23.21 0.25 6.62
N PRO A 181 23.30 0.36 7.96
CA PRO A 181 24.35 -0.32 8.70
C PRO A 181 24.16 -1.85 8.56
N PRO A 182 25.18 -2.66 8.91
CA PRO A 182 25.03 -4.11 8.96
C PRO A 182 23.83 -4.51 9.81
N CYS A 183 23.07 -5.54 9.40
CA CYS A 183 21.83 -5.94 10.07
C CYS A 183 22.01 -6.41 11.54
N GLN A 184 23.25 -6.56 11.97
CA GLN A 184 23.66 -6.97 13.33
C GLN A 184 23.77 -5.76 14.26
N ASP A 185 23.78 -4.54 13.72
CA ASP A 185 23.88 -3.30 14.47
C ASP A 185 22.55 -2.99 15.18
N PRO A 186 22.54 -2.72 16.50
CA PRO A 186 21.36 -2.21 17.19
C PRO A 186 20.71 -0.98 16.54
N GLU A 187 21.48 -0.14 15.83
CA GLU A 187 20.98 1.02 15.10
C GLU A 187 20.21 0.66 13.82
N PHE A 188 20.34 -0.58 13.30
CA PHE A 188 19.65 -1.03 12.10
C PHE A 188 18.13 -0.87 12.18
N VAL A 189 17.54 -1.17 13.35
CA VAL A 189 16.09 -1.10 13.57
C VAL A 189 15.56 0.33 13.43
N ASN A 190 16.33 1.34 13.86
CA ASN A 190 15.97 2.74 13.71
C ASN A 190 16.29 3.26 12.30
N SER A 191 17.26 2.64 11.63
CA SER A 191 17.73 3.02 10.30
C SER A 191 16.74 2.68 9.18
N VAL A 192 15.77 1.78 9.40
CA VAL A 192 14.81 1.33 8.37
C VAL A 192 13.52 2.15 8.27
N GLU A 193 13.26 3.10 9.19
CA GLU A 193 12.05 3.95 9.13
C GLU A 193 11.92 4.76 7.81
N PRO A 194 13.02 5.29 7.21
CA PRO A 194 12.98 5.89 5.88
C PRO A 194 12.50 4.92 4.77
N LEU A 195 12.78 3.61 4.88
CA LEU A 195 12.27 2.61 3.93
C LEU A 195 10.78 2.34 4.15
N HIS A 196 10.36 2.29 5.41
CA HIS A 196 8.95 2.12 5.76
C HIS A 196 8.09 3.30 5.27
N THR A 197 8.58 4.53 5.42
CA THR A 197 7.92 5.73 4.90
C THR A 197 7.95 5.79 3.37
N LEU A 198 9.04 5.36 2.72
CA LEU A 198 9.11 5.22 1.27
C LEU A 198 8.06 4.22 0.75
N ARG A 199 7.93 3.05 1.39
CA ARG A 199 6.91 2.06 1.06
C ARG A 199 5.50 2.65 1.14
N LYS A 200 5.21 3.48 2.14
CA LYS A 200 3.91 4.19 2.25
C LYS A 200 3.69 5.15 1.08
N ALA A 201 4.69 5.94 0.71
CA ALA A 201 4.62 6.87 -0.42
C ALA A 201 4.38 6.14 -1.74
N LEU A 202 5.13 5.06 -2.00
CA LEU A 202 4.96 4.20 -3.18
C LEU A 202 3.56 3.59 -3.26
N LYS A 203 3.05 3.06 -2.15
CA LYS A 203 1.67 2.52 -2.08
C LYS A 203 0.64 3.57 -2.45
N ARG A 204 0.78 4.78 -1.91
CA ARG A 204 -0.12 5.89 -2.19
C ARG A 204 -0.09 6.23 -3.68
N LEU A 205 1.10 6.44 -4.26
CA LEU A 205 1.25 6.74 -5.69
C LEU A 205 0.66 5.62 -6.55
N ARG A 206 1.03 4.36 -6.29
CA ARG A 206 0.52 3.20 -7.05
C ARG A 206 -1.00 3.15 -7.06
N TYR A 207 -1.66 3.26 -5.89
CA TYR A 207 -3.11 3.23 -5.84
C TYR A 207 -3.74 4.40 -6.60
N GLN A 208 -3.18 5.61 -6.49
CA GLN A 208 -3.68 6.76 -7.25
C GLN A 208 -3.52 6.58 -8.77
N LEU A 209 -2.40 6.01 -9.23
CA LEU A 209 -2.20 5.67 -10.64
C LEU A 209 -3.14 4.57 -11.12
N GLU A 210 -3.43 3.57 -10.28
CA GLU A 210 -4.44 2.55 -10.57
C GLU A 210 -5.84 3.15 -10.78
N GLU A 211 -6.21 4.17 -9.98
CA GLU A 211 -7.48 4.90 -10.14
C GLU A 211 -7.55 5.69 -11.44
N CYS A 212 -6.42 6.14 -12.00
CA CYS A 212 -6.39 6.97 -13.21
C CYS A 212 -6.01 6.20 -14.47
N ARG A 213 -5.77 4.89 -14.37
CA ARG A 213 -5.11 4.08 -15.41
C ARG A 213 -5.76 4.16 -16.79
N SER A 214 -7.08 4.39 -16.86
CA SER A 214 -7.83 4.44 -18.11
C SER A 214 -7.57 5.71 -18.94
N PHE A 215 -6.96 6.75 -18.36
CA PHE A 215 -6.68 8.01 -19.05
C PHE A 215 -5.23 8.15 -19.50
N TYR A 216 -4.40 7.18 -19.16
CA TYR A 216 -2.98 7.19 -19.50
C TYR A 216 -2.66 6.07 -20.50
N PRO A 217 -1.59 6.23 -21.28
CA PRO A 217 -1.14 5.21 -22.21
C PRO A 217 -0.85 3.88 -21.53
N ALA A 218 -0.79 2.81 -22.31
CA ALA A 218 -0.50 1.46 -21.81
C ALA A 218 0.82 1.36 -21.04
N SER A 219 1.79 2.25 -21.29
CA SER A 219 3.05 2.36 -20.54
C SER A 219 2.86 2.60 -19.04
N LEU A 220 1.75 3.20 -18.63
CA LEU A 220 1.44 3.36 -17.20
C LEU A 220 1.25 2.01 -16.51
N LYS A 221 0.79 0.97 -17.22
CA LYS A 221 0.67 -0.38 -16.64
C LYS A 221 2.04 -0.93 -16.24
N THR A 222 3.05 -0.70 -17.07
CA THR A 222 4.44 -1.08 -16.76
C THR A 222 4.93 -0.33 -15.53
N TRP A 223 4.72 0.99 -15.46
CA TRP A 223 5.06 1.77 -14.26
C TRP A 223 4.35 1.29 -12.99
N ILE A 224 3.06 0.98 -13.07
CA ILE A 224 2.31 0.42 -11.92
C ILE A 224 2.89 -0.93 -11.50
N GLN A 225 3.35 -1.75 -12.45
CA GLN A 225 4.01 -3.02 -12.18
C GLN A 225 5.38 -2.81 -11.52
N ASP A 226 6.23 -1.90 -12.03
CA ASP A 226 7.52 -1.58 -11.44
C ASP A 226 7.37 -1.07 -9.98
N LEU A 227 6.38 -0.21 -9.74
CA LEU A 227 6.03 0.26 -8.40
C LEU A 227 5.56 -0.88 -7.50
N LYS A 228 4.84 -1.86 -8.05
CA LYS A 228 4.39 -3.04 -7.31
C LYS A 228 5.58 -3.91 -6.92
N ASP A 229 6.48 -4.20 -7.87
CA ASP A 229 7.66 -5.02 -7.63
C ASP A 229 8.55 -4.38 -6.57
N LEU A 230 8.80 -3.06 -6.66
CA LEU A 230 9.54 -2.33 -5.62
C LEU A 230 8.85 -2.37 -4.26
N GLN A 231 7.53 -2.22 -4.23
CA GLN A 231 6.73 -2.28 -3.00
C GLN A 231 6.73 -3.68 -2.38
N ASP A 232 6.89 -4.73 -3.18
CA ASP A 232 7.00 -6.12 -2.73
C ASP A 232 8.38 -6.37 -2.10
N HIS A 233 9.47 -5.85 -2.70
CA HIS A 233 10.81 -5.90 -2.08
C HIS A 233 10.90 -5.14 -0.75
N LEU A 234 10.46 -3.87 -0.72
CA LEU A 234 10.34 -3.10 0.52
C LEU A 234 9.32 -3.73 1.48
N GLY A 235 8.43 -4.55 0.93
CA GLY A 235 7.46 -5.31 1.68
C GLY A 235 8.09 -6.39 2.51
N GLN A 236 8.95 -7.19 1.89
CA GLN A 236 9.72 -8.22 2.55
C GLN A 236 10.53 -7.67 3.73
N ILE A 237 11.30 -6.58 3.51
CA ILE A 237 12.11 -5.95 4.58
C ILE A 237 11.27 -5.61 5.81
N ASN A 238 10.09 -5.01 5.59
CA ASN A 238 9.19 -4.63 6.68
C ASN A 238 8.56 -5.86 7.35
N ASP A 239 8.19 -6.86 6.57
CA ASP A 239 7.50 -8.04 7.08
C ASP A 239 8.49 -8.91 7.89
N ASP A 240 9.76 -8.99 7.47
CA ASP A 240 10.87 -9.62 8.22
C ASP A 240 11.14 -8.90 9.55
N GLN A 241 11.15 -7.55 9.54
CA GLN A 241 11.32 -6.76 10.76
C GLN A 241 10.18 -7.00 11.74
N VAL A 242 8.93 -6.93 11.28
CA VAL A 242 7.74 -7.21 12.12
C VAL A 242 7.80 -8.62 12.68
N MET A 243 8.18 -9.60 11.84
CA MET A 243 8.32 -10.99 12.28
C MET A 243 9.39 -11.13 13.36
N ARG A 244 10.56 -10.50 13.21
CA ARG A 244 11.63 -10.52 14.23
C ARG A 244 11.18 -9.96 15.57
N THR A 245 10.49 -8.81 15.56
CA THR A 245 9.97 -8.21 16.80
C THR A 245 8.98 -9.14 17.48
N GLN A 246 8.03 -9.72 16.73
CA GLN A 246 7.02 -10.61 17.30
C GLN A 246 7.60 -11.95 17.75
N LEU A 247 8.61 -12.46 17.05
CA LEU A 247 9.36 -13.65 17.47
C LEU A 247 10.10 -13.42 18.78
N ALA A 248 10.75 -12.27 18.95
CA ALA A 248 11.41 -11.92 20.20
C ALA A 248 10.44 -11.88 21.40
N ASP A 249 9.20 -11.43 21.17
CA ASP A 249 8.15 -11.38 22.19
C ASP A 249 7.55 -12.77 22.52
N LEU A 250 7.61 -13.72 21.57
CA LEU A 250 7.01 -15.06 21.68
C LEU A 250 8.00 -16.15 22.09
N LEU A 251 9.31 -15.89 21.99
CA LEU A 251 10.33 -16.81 22.47
C LEU A 251 10.34 -16.85 24.02
N PRO A 252 10.36 -18.05 24.64
CA PRO A 252 10.60 -18.19 26.07
C PRO A 252 11.87 -17.46 26.52
N HIS A 253 11.90 -16.85 27.71
CA HIS A 253 13.05 -16.06 28.19
C HIS A 253 14.37 -16.86 28.29
N ASP A 254 14.29 -18.18 28.27
CA ASP A 254 15.38 -19.16 28.29
C ASP A 254 15.86 -19.59 26.90
N VAL A 255 15.16 -19.22 25.83
CA VAL A 255 15.52 -19.52 24.43
C VAL A 255 15.90 -18.23 23.70
N THR A 256 17.19 -18.09 23.40
CA THR A 256 17.68 -16.98 22.59
C THR A 256 17.64 -17.33 21.10
N LEU A 257 17.56 -16.33 20.21
CA LEU A 257 17.77 -16.49 18.76
C LEU A 257 19.14 -17.09 18.38
N LEU A 258 20.02 -17.31 19.37
CA LEU A 258 21.29 -18.04 19.28
C LEU A 258 21.13 -19.56 19.39
N GLN A 259 20.02 -20.07 19.97
CA GLN A 259 19.74 -21.51 20.09
C GLN A 259 18.91 -22.07 18.92
N VAL A 260 18.32 -21.19 18.10
CA VAL A 260 17.65 -21.55 16.85
C VAL A 260 18.53 -21.04 15.71
N GLU A 261 19.67 -21.71 15.54
CA GLU A 261 20.80 -21.21 14.76
C GLU A 261 20.42 -20.99 13.29
N THR A 262 19.61 -21.87 12.69
CA THR A 262 19.20 -21.75 11.29
C THR A 262 18.07 -20.74 11.11
N LEU A 263 17.00 -20.76 11.92
CA LEU A 263 15.92 -19.75 11.84
C LEU A 263 16.44 -18.34 12.12
N GLY A 264 17.27 -18.18 13.15
CA GLY A 264 17.93 -16.92 13.46
C GLY A 264 18.82 -16.47 12.30
N THR A 265 19.48 -17.42 11.63
CA THR A 265 20.33 -17.13 10.46
C THR A 265 19.51 -16.84 9.20
N LEU A 266 18.39 -17.50 8.93
CA LEU A 266 17.50 -17.19 7.82
C LEU A 266 16.86 -15.80 7.97
N LEU A 267 16.40 -15.48 9.17
CA LEU A 267 15.93 -14.12 9.48
C LEU A 267 17.05 -13.10 9.26
N ARG A 268 18.32 -13.44 9.58
CA ARG A 268 19.54 -12.64 9.32
C ARG A 268 19.90 -12.56 7.83
N GLU A 269 19.82 -13.65 7.09
CA GLU A 269 20.25 -13.78 5.70
C GLU A 269 19.24 -13.18 4.72
N GLU A 270 17.94 -13.19 4.98
CA GLU A 270 16.98 -12.43 4.16
C GLU A 270 17.21 -10.92 4.29
N ALA A 271 17.48 -10.42 5.50
CA ALA A 271 17.85 -9.03 5.73
C ALA A 271 19.18 -8.66 5.04
N ILE A 272 20.16 -9.58 5.05
CA ILE A 272 21.46 -9.43 4.37
C ILE A 272 21.31 -9.57 2.85
N ALA A 273 20.53 -10.50 2.30
CA ALA A 273 20.34 -10.68 0.86
C ALA A 273 19.64 -9.46 0.22
N LEU A 274 18.88 -8.69 1.00
CA LEU A 274 18.27 -7.43 0.60
C LEU A 274 19.21 -6.23 0.75
N GLY A 275 20.11 -6.23 1.75
CA GLY A 275 21.14 -5.19 1.94
C GLY A 275 22.47 -5.42 1.20
N SER A 276 22.76 -6.66 0.78
CA SER A 276 24.07 -7.14 0.31
C SER A 276 24.00 -7.78 -1.07
N LYS A 277 22.90 -7.60 -1.81
CA LYS A 277 22.95 -7.73 -3.26
C LYS A 277 23.46 -6.40 -3.83
N PRO A 278 24.77 -6.22 -4.06
CA PRO A 278 25.25 -5.12 -4.91
C PRO A 278 24.62 -5.19 -6.31
N GLU A 279 24.08 -6.35 -6.69
CA GLU A 279 23.34 -6.59 -7.94
C GLU A 279 21.84 -6.22 -7.88
N ALA A 280 21.23 -6.09 -6.70
CA ALA A 280 19.85 -5.61 -6.54
C ALA A 280 19.80 -4.09 -6.37
N THR A 281 20.87 -3.47 -5.85
CA THR A 281 21.08 -2.03 -5.97
C THR A 281 21.51 -1.60 -7.38
N THR A 282 22.10 -2.48 -8.18
CA THR A 282 22.32 -2.26 -9.64
C THR A 282 21.21 -2.80 -10.55
N LYS A 283 20.16 -3.39 -9.98
CA LYS A 283 18.87 -3.63 -10.62
C LYS A 283 17.71 -3.05 -9.82
N ILE A 284 17.92 -1.88 -9.20
CA ILE A 284 16.87 -0.85 -9.33
C ILE A 284 16.68 -0.81 -10.84
N PRO A 285 15.49 -1.14 -11.41
CA PRO A 285 15.29 -1.05 -12.86
C PRO A 285 15.90 0.28 -13.22
N ASN A 286 16.84 0.27 -14.16
CA ASN A 286 17.51 1.46 -14.60
C ASN A 286 16.37 2.42 -14.94
N PHE A 287 16.01 3.28 -14.00
CA PHE A 287 15.39 4.55 -14.26
C PHE A 287 16.54 5.24 -14.94
N SER A 288 16.81 4.82 -16.18
CA SER A 288 17.36 5.69 -17.19
C SER A 288 16.59 6.97 -16.93
N PRO A 289 17.25 8.07 -16.60
CA PRO A 289 16.57 9.35 -16.50
C PRO A 289 16.15 9.71 -17.93
N LEU A 290 15.19 8.97 -18.48
CA LEU A 290 14.68 9.10 -19.81
C LEU A 290 13.20 8.69 -19.77
N PRO A 291 12.31 9.66 -19.89
CA PRO A 291 12.49 10.96 -19.25
C PRO A 291 11.31 11.23 -18.34
N LEU A 292 11.58 11.67 -17.11
CA LEU A 292 10.58 12.47 -16.40
C LEU A 292 10.14 13.65 -17.29
N SER A 293 10.94 14.13 -18.24
CA SER A 293 10.48 15.10 -19.27
C SER A 293 9.51 14.54 -20.33
N THR A 294 9.36 13.22 -20.53
CA THR A 294 8.34 12.59 -21.41
C THR A 294 7.20 11.99 -20.60
N ALA A 295 7.37 11.70 -19.31
CA ALA A 295 6.24 11.45 -18.41
C ALA A 295 5.56 12.78 -18.05
N ILE A 296 6.31 13.81 -17.64
CA ILE A 296 5.87 15.22 -17.56
C ILE A 296 5.44 15.69 -18.95
N GLY A 297 6.16 15.31 -20.01
CA GLY A 297 5.78 15.61 -21.40
C GLY A 297 4.48 14.93 -21.85
N SER A 298 4.21 13.70 -21.44
CA SER A 298 2.95 12.97 -21.72
C SER A 298 1.81 13.43 -20.82
N LEU A 299 2.11 13.82 -19.58
CA LEU A 299 1.20 14.52 -18.67
C LEU A 299 0.87 15.93 -19.21
N ALA A 300 1.81 16.58 -19.88
CA ALA A 300 1.65 17.89 -20.55
C ALA A 300 1.02 17.79 -21.96
N GLN A 301 1.14 16.64 -22.63
CA GLN A 301 0.52 16.32 -23.92
C GLN A 301 -0.92 15.79 -23.79
N CYS A 302 -1.51 15.83 -22.58
CA CYS A 302 -2.95 15.76 -22.45
C CYS A 302 -3.57 16.86 -23.35
N PRO A 303 -4.48 16.53 -24.28
CA PRO A 303 -4.97 17.44 -25.32
C PRO A 303 -5.65 18.72 -24.79
N GLY A 304 -5.85 18.84 -23.48
CA GLY A 304 -6.40 20.01 -22.82
C GLY A 304 -5.39 21.10 -22.39
N LEU A 305 -4.06 20.86 -22.43
CA LEU A 305 -3.08 21.89 -22.04
C LEU A 305 -2.62 22.78 -23.21
N ALA A 306 -2.75 22.30 -24.46
CA ALA A 306 -2.39 23.08 -25.65
C ALA A 306 -3.38 24.23 -25.97
N GLN A 307 -4.56 24.27 -25.31
CA GLN A 307 -5.58 25.30 -25.52
C GLN A 307 -5.51 26.47 -24.52
N CYS A 308 -4.70 26.35 -23.46
CA CYS A 308 -4.48 27.44 -22.52
C CYS A 308 -3.12 28.07 -22.83
N GLY A 309 -3.10 29.12 -23.66
CA GLY A 309 -1.91 29.80 -24.18
C GLY A 309 -0.95 30.39 -23.15
N LEU A 310 -0.29 29.55 -22.35
CA LEU A 310 0.86 29.88 -21.53
C LEU A 310 2.11 29.42 -22.27
N THR A 311 2.64 30.30 -23.13
CA THR A 311 3.93 30.12 -23.79
C THR A 311 5.05 30.10 -22.75
N ALA A 312 5.82 29.01 -22.75
CA ALA A 312 7.04 28.88 -21.96
C ALA A 312 8.05 29.97 -22.37
N HIS A 313 8.40 30.85 -21.44
CA HIS A 313 9.55 31.74 -21.61
C HIS A 313 10.83 30.90 -21.64
N GLN A 314 11.65 31.13 -22.67
CA GLN A 314 12.97 30.51 -22.85
C GLN A 314 13.91 30.86 -21.67
N PRO A 315 14.80 29.93 -21.27
CA PRO A 315 15.80 30.20 -20.25
C PRO A 315 16.89 31.13 -20.80
N VAL A 316 17.13 32.23 -20.09
CA VAL A 316 18.27 33.12 -20.29
C VAL A 316 19.54 32.36 -19.86
N ALA A 317 20.51 32.29 -20.77
CA ALA A 317 21.83 31.74 -20.51
C ALA A 317 22.57 32.61 -19.48
N ILE A 318 23.07 32.00 -18.41
CA ILE A 318 24.04 32.60 -17.50
C ILE A 318 25.41 32.15 -18.00
N ASP A 319 26.17 33.08 -18.57
CA ASP A 319 27.59 32.91 -18.87
C ASP A 319 28.42 33.26 -17.62
N ARG A 320 29.62 32.68 -17.55
CA ARG A 320 30.52 32.51 -16.38
C ARG A 320 30.71 33.71 -15.45
#